data_AF-A0A7X7V6A3-F1
#
_entry.id   AF-A0A7X7V6A3-F1
#
_cell.length_a   1.000
_cell.length_b   1.000
_cell.length_c   1.000
_cell.angle_alpha   90.00
_cell.angle_beta   90.00
_cell.angle_gamma   90.00
#
_symmetry.space_group_name_H-M   'P 1'
#
loop_
_entity.id
_entity.type
_entity.pdbx_description
1 polymer ?
#
loop_
_entity_poly.entity_id
_entity_poly.type
_entity_poly.pdbx_seq_one_letter_code
_entity_poly.pdbx_strand_id
1 'polypeptide(L)'
;MADHARMATRPEDLERWGLTTHIEQWEDGLRTDPAQHGQYEWWYFDAHLDNGAKLVLSFHTKDVTAPDTGLEPRIQIDLDLPDGRTFNLNVPFKASEFSASTQGCDVRIGQNVFSGDLHEYTIRASVENITVEARLTGQTEPWRPGSGYTM
;
A
#
# COMPACT_ATOMS: atom_id res chain seq x y z
N MET A 1 -26.55 1.99 28.96
CA MET A 1 -26.76 1.99 27.49
C MET A 1 -25.50 1.42 26.89
N ALA A 2 -25.59 0.41 26.03
CA ALA A 2 -24.40 -0.14 25.39
C ALA A 2 -23.97 0.81 24.26
N ASP A 3 -22.70 1.21 24.23
CA ASP A 3 -22.15 1.91 23.08
C ASP A 3 -22.14 0.95 21.89
N HIS A 4 -22.78 1.36 20.81
CA HIS A 4 -22.76 0.62 19.55
C HIS A 4 -21.47 0.96 18.80
N ALA A 5 -20.79 -0.07 18.31
CA ALA A 5 -19.61 0.10 17.48
C ALA A 5 -19.93 0.99 16.27
N ARG A 6 -19.11 2.02 16.03
CA ARG A 6 -19.25 2.95 14.91
C ARG A 6 -17.89 3.28 14.30
N MET A 7 -17.90 3.65 13.03
CA MET A 7 -16.73 4.25 12.40
C MET A 7 -16.41 5.61 13.05
N ALA A 8 -15.13 5.88 13.24
CA ALA A 8 -14.60 7.08 13.85
C ALA A 8 -14.42 8.20 12.80
N THR A 9 -15.54 8.74 12.31
CA THR A 9 -15.60 9.69 11.17
C THR A 9 -15.92 11.13 11.56
N ARG A 10 -16.14 11.44 12.84
CA ARG A 10 -16.49 12.80 13.28
C ARG A 10 -15.22 13.65 13.47
N PRO A 11 -15.32 15.00 13.41
CA PRO A 11 -14.16 15.87 13.64
C PRO A 11 -13.41 15.58 14.94
N GLU A 12 -14.12 15.33 16.04
CA GLU A 12 -13.52 14.97 17.33
C GLU A 12 -12.79 13.61 17.30
N ASP A 13 -13.22 12.70 16.41
CA ASP A 13 -12.57 11.42 16.23
C ASP A 13 -11.25 11.57 15.46
N LEU A 14 -11.22 12.46 14.46
CA LEU A 14 -10.02 12.77 13.69
C LEU A 14 -8.98 13.45 14.60
N GLU A 15 -9.41 14.45 15.38
CA GLU A 15 -8.56 15.16 16.34
C GLU A 15 -7.93 14.21 17.37
N ARG A 16 -8.70 13.22 17.86
CA ARG A 16 -8.20 12.19 18.78
C ARG A 16 -6.99 11.44 18.25
N TRP A 17 -6.88 11.29 16.93
CA TRP A 17 -5.78 10.60 16.25
C TRP A 17 -4.79 11.56 15.56
N GLY A 18 -4.88 12.87 15.85
CA GLY A 18 -4.01 13.87 15.25
C GLY A 18 -4.24 14.08 13.74
N LEU A 19 -5.45 13.76 13.25
CA LEU A 19 -5.83 13.91 11.85
C LEU A 19 -6.67 15.18 11.66
N THR A 20 -6.61 15.75 10.46
CA THR A 20 -7.49 16.86 10.06
C THR A 20 -8.60 16.36 9.13
N THR A 21 -9.20 17.21 8.30
CA THR A 21 -10.03 16.79 7.15
C THR A 21 -9.26 16.80 5.83
N HIS A 22 -8.10 17.45 5.81
CA HIS A 22 -7.15 17.42 4.69
C HIS A 22 -6.22 16.20 4.84
N ILE A 23 -5.83 15.59 3.73
CA ILE A 23 -4.86 14.50 3.72
C ILE A 23 -3.48 15.11 3.50
N GLU A 24 -2.60 14.89 4.47
CA GLU A 24 -1.22 15.39 4.42
C GLU A 24 -0.26 14.31 3.93
N GLN A 25 0.87 14.71 3.35
CA GLN A 25 1.80 13.76 2.73
C GLN A 25 2.29 12.67 3.68
N TRP A 26 2.53 13.01 4.95
CA TRP A 26 3.00 12.04 5.95
C TRP A 26 2.05 10.87 6.15
N GLU A 27 0.75 11.04 5.83
CA GLU A 27 -0.26 9.99 5.93
C GLU A 27 -0.07 8.88 4.89
N ASP A 28 0.63 9.18 3.79
CA ASP A 28 0.97 8.23 2.71
C ASP A 28 2.34 7.55 2.92
N GLY A 29 3.03 7.92 4.01
CA GLY A 29 4.23 7.22 4.48
C GLY A 29 3.87 5.98 5.32
N LEU A 30 4.88 5.22 5.72
CA LEU A 30 4.75 4.06 6.60
C LEU A 30 4.06 4.45 7.92
N ARG A 31 2.96 3.75 8.24
CA ARG A 31 2.11 4.03 9.42
C ARG A 31 2.26 3.00 10.54
N THR A 32 2.86 1.85 10.26
CA THR A 32 3.06 0.75 11.20
C THR A 32 4.53 0.60 11.61
N ASP A 33 4.79 -0.21 12.65
CA ASP A 33 6.12 -0.79 12.89
C ASP A 33 6.18 -2.17 12.22
N PRO A 34 6.91 -2.32 11.09
CA PRO A 34 6.99 -3.58 10.35
C PRO A 34 7.63 -4.72 11.16
N ALA A 35 8.45 -4.41 12.16
CA ALA A 35 9.07 -5.41 13.02
C ALA A 35 8.13 -5.89 14.14
N GLN A 36 7.06 -5.15 14.42
CA GLN A 36 6.13 -5.47 15.50
C GLN A 36 5.15 -6.58 15.10
N HIS A 37 4.93 -7.51 16.02
CA HIS A 37 3.89 -8.56 15.91
C HIS A 37 2.49 -7.94 15.85
N GLY A 38 1.63 -8.50 15.02
CA GLY A 38 0.25 -8.06 14.85
C GLY A 38 0.08 -6.80 13.99
N GLN A 39 1.17 -6.26 13.43
CA GLN A 39 1.14 -5.12 12.50
C GLN A 39 1.64 -5.53 11.12
N TYR A 40 0.93 -5.11 10.09
CA TYR A 40 1.27 -5.24 8.69
C TYR A 40 0.77 -4.01 7.94
N GLU A 41 1.35 -3.76 6.78
CA GLU A 41 0.99 -2.64 5.92
C GLU A 41 1.26 -3.01 4.47
N TRP A 42 0.40 -2.52 3.57
CA TRP A 42 0.54 -2.74 2.14
C TRP A 42 0.27 -1.45 1.37
N TRP A 43 0.89 -1.36 0.20
CA TRP A 43 0.55 -0.39 -0.84
C TRP A 43 0.06 -1.17 -2.05
N TYR A 44 -1.17 -0.93 -2.45
CA TYR A 44 -1.90 -1.75 -3.41
C TYR A 44 -2.36 -0.92 -4.61
N PHE A 45 -2.19 -1.49 -5.81
CA PHE A 45 -2.58 -0.88 -7.08
C PHE A 45 -3.27 -1.92 -7.94
N ASP A 46 -4.35 -1.53 -8.60
CA ASP A 46 -4.95 -2.30 -9.67
C ASP A 46 -5.28 -1.44 -10.88
N ALA A 47 -5.21 -2.03 -12.06
CA ALA A 47 -5.48 -1.35 -13.32
C ALA A 47 -6.01 -2.30 -14.39
N HIS A 48 -6.95 -1.80 -15.19
CA HIS A 48 -7.21 -2.31 -16.54
C HIS A 48 -6.34 -1.52 -17.51
N LEU A 49 -5.53 -2.21 -18.31
CA LEU A 49 -4.62 -1.60 -19.27
C LEU A 49 -5.28 -1.51 -20.65
N ASP A 50 -4.87 -0.54 -21.47
CA ASP A 50 -5.45 -0.28 -22.80
C ASP A 50 -5.33 -1.48 -23.76
N ASN A 51 -4.35 -2.35 -23.54
CA ASN A 51 -4.17 -3.58 -24.32
C ASN A 51 -5.08 -4.74 -23.86
N GLY A 52 -5.97 -4.51 -22.89
CA GLY A 52 -6.88 -5.49 -22.33
C GLY A 52 -6.30 -6.33 -21.19
N ALA A 53 -5.04 -6.11 -20.80
CA ALA A 53 -4.47 -6.77 -19.63
C ALA A 53 -5.04 -6.20 -18.33
N LYS A 54 -5.00 -7.00 -17.26
CA LYS A 54 -5.36 -6.58 -15.90
C LYS A 54 -4.16 -6.79 -15.01
N LEU A 55 -3.81 -5.77 -14.24
CA LEU A 55 -2.67 -5.79 -13.34
C LEU A 55 -3.14 -5.47 -11.94
N VAL A 56 -2.71 -6.29 -10.98
CA VAL A 56 -2.64 -5.95 -9.57
C VAL A 56 -1.17 -6.00 -9.17
N LEU A 57 -0.70 -5.00 -8.44
CA LEU A 57 0.63 -4.95 -7.86
C LEU A 57 0.52 -4.49 -6.42
N SER A 58 1.26 -5.11 -5.52
CA SER A 58 1.35 -4.60 -4.15
C SER A 58 2.71 -4.82 -3.52
N PHE A 59 3.10 -3.86 -2.68
CA PHE A 59 4.27 -3.91 -1.81
C PHE A 59 3.78 -4.16 -0.39
N HIS A 60 4.33 -5.15 0.30
CA HIS A 60 3.92 -5.54 1.64
C HIS A 60 5.11 -5.51 2.60
N THR A 61 4.85 -5.14 3.85
CA THR A 61 5.82 -5.32 4.95
C THR A 61 5.94 -6.78 5.39
N LYS A 62 4.85 -7.54 5.32
CA LYS A 62 4.78 -8.99 5.59
C LYS A 62 3.49 -9.58 5.02
N ASP A 63 3.33 -10.90 5.09
CA ASP A 63 2.08 -11.54 4.71
C ASP A 63 0.96 -11.17 5.69
N VAL A 64 -0.15 -10.68 5.14
CA VAL A 64 -1.34 -10.21 5.87
C VAL A 64 -2.01 -11.33 6.66
N THR A 65 -1.80 -12.58 6.24
CA THR A 65 -2.31 -13.79 6.89
C THR A 65 -1.38 -14.31 7.99
N ALA A 66 -0.16 -13.75 8.08
CA ALA A 66 0.83 -14.07 9.11
C ALA A 66 1.34 -12.79 9.80
N PRO A 67 0.46 -11.96 10.40
CA PRO A 67 0.85 -10.67 11.00
C PRO A 67 1.76 -10.82 12.22
N ASP A 68 1.85 -12.02 12.78
CA ASP A 68 2.70 -12.37 13.91
C ASP A 68 4.16 -12.67 13.53
N THR A 69 4.57 -12.46 12.28
CA THR A 69 5.98 -12.53 11.89
C THR A 69 6.67 -11.17 12.00
N GLY A 70 8.01 -11.17 11.89
CA GLY A 70 8.78 -9.94 11.78
C GLY A 70 8.61 -9.27 10.41
N LEU A 71 9.50 -8.32 10.10
CA LEU A 71 9.57 -7.72 8.77
C LEU A 71 9.99 -8.78 7.73
N GLU A 72 9.07 -9.12 6.84
CA GLU A 72 9.23 -10.12 5.77
C GLU A 72 8.71 -9.51 4.47
N PRO A 73 9.41 -8.54 3.88
CA PRO A 73 8.90 -7.71 2.80
C PRO A 73 8.61 -8.53 1.54
N ARG A 74 7.55 -8.18 0.81
CA ARG A 74 7.04 -8.98 -0.30
C ARG A 74 6.51 -8.09 -1.41
N ILE A 75 6.65 -8.54 -2.65
CA ILE A 75 5.95 -7.96 -3.79
C ILE A 75 5.03 -9.01 -4.39
N GLN A 76 3.76 -8.66 -4.54
CA GLN A 76 2.76 -9.49 -5.20
C GLN A 76 2.37 -8.86 -6.54
N ILE A 77 2.29 -9.68 -7.59
CA ILE A 77 1.80 -9.30 -8.91
C ILE A 77 0.75 -10.31 -9.36
N ASP A 78 -0.45 -9.83 -9.68
CA ASP A 78 -1.44 -10.58 -10.43
C ASP A 78 -1.59 -9.94 -11.81
N LEU A 79 -1.23 -10.67 -12.86
CA LEU A 79 -1.27 -10.17 -14.24
C LEU A 79 -2.04 -11.14 -15.13
N ASP A 80 -3.20 -10.70 -15.61
CA ASP A 80 -3.96 -11.36 -16.67
C ASP A 80 -3.65 -10.69 -18.01
N LEU A 81 -3.21 -11.48 -18.99
CA LEU A 81 -2.93 -11.01 -20.34
C LEU A 81 -4.13 -11.28 -21.28
N PRO A 82 -4.31 -10.44 -22.32
CA PRO A 82 -5.40 -10.60 -23.28
C PRO A 82 -5.31 -11.92 -24.09
N ASP A 83 -4.13 -12.57 -24.12
CA ASP A 83 -3.93 -13.87 -24.75
C ASP A 83 -4.30 -15.07 -23.86
N GLY A 84 -4.83 -14.81 -22.67
CA GLY A 84 -5.29 -15.82 -21.71
C GLY A 84 -4.23 -16.35 -20.76
N ARG A 85 -2.98 -15.86 -20.82
CA ARG A 85 -1.97 -16.16 -19.79
C ARG A 85 -2.26 -15.39 -18.51
N THR A 86 -2.06 -16.04 -17.38
CA THR A 86 -2.16 -15.45 -16.03
C THR A 86 -0.86 -15.70 -15.27
N PHE A 87 -0.43 -14.69 -14.52
CA PHE A 87 0.70 -14.77 -13.60
C PHE A 87 0.23 -14.35 -12.21
N ASN A 88 0.53 -15.16 -11.21
CA ASN A 88 0.31 -14.88 -9.78
C ASN A 88 1.66 -15.05 -9.10
N LEU A 89 2.37 -13.94 -8.91
CA LEU A 89 3.68 -13.91 -8.29
C LEU A 89 3.54 -13.37 -6.88
N ASN A 90 4.26 -13.99 -5.94
CA ASN A 90 4.25 -13.56 -4.57
C ASN A 90 5.62 -13.76 -3.93
N VAL A 91 6.50 -12.78 -4.11
CA VAL A 91 7.95 -12.96 -3.94
C VAL A 91 8.45 -12.30 -2.67
N PRO A 92 9.05 -13.06 -1.75
CA PRO A 92 9.65 -12.52 -0.53
C PRO A 92 11.03 -11.91 -0.82
N PHE A 93 11.38 -10.90 -0.03
CA PHE A 93 12.68 -10.23 0.00
C PHE A 93 13.25 -10.27 1.42
N LYS A 94 14.55 -10.00 1.57
CA LYS A 94 15.16 -9.92 2.89
C LYS A 94 14.70 -8.63 3.59
N ALA A 95 14.56 -8.67 4.91
CA ALA A 95 14.25 -7.48 5.72
C ALA A 95 15.22 -6.30 5.45
N SER A 96 16.50 -6.59 5.20
CA SER A 96 17.51 -5.58 4.86
C SER A 96 17.30 -4.87 3.52
N GLU A 97 16.42 -5.37 2.68
CA GLU A 97 16.09 -4.80 1.37
C GLU A 97 14.87 -3.87 1.44
N PHE A 98 14.18 -3.80 2.57
CA PHE A 98 13.02 -2.95 2.76
C PHE A 98 13.41 -1.60 3.37
N SER A 99 12.81 -0.54 2.84
CA SER A 99 12.75 0.76 3.49
C SER A 99 11.47 1.48 3.07
N ALA A 100 10.87 2.23 3.99
CA ALA A 100 9.77 3.12 3.68
C ALA A 100 9.89 4.42 4.50
N SER A 101 9.59 5.56 3.89
CA SER A 101 9.58 6.85 4.57
C SER A 101 8.35 6.99 5.46
N THR A 102 8.50 7.65 6.62
CA THR A 102 7.36 8.06 7.47
C THR A 102 6.86 9.48 7.16
N GLN A 103 7.50 10.17 6.21
CA GLN A 103 7.19 11.57 5.86
C GLN A 103 6.36 11.69 4.58
N GLY A 104 6.22 10.61 3.82
CA GLY A 104 5.51 10.56 2.56
C GLY A 104 5.73 9.23 1.84
N CYS A 105 5.08 9.07 0.70
CA CYS A 105 5.19 7.85 -0.09
C CYS A 105 6.58 7.71 -0.72
N ASP A 106 7.40 6.84 -0.11
CA ASP A 106 8.67 6.38 -0.66
C ASP A 106 8.99 5.00 -0.10
N VAL A 107 8.53 3.96 -0.79
CA VAL A 107 8.63 2.55 -0.43
C VAL A 107 9.60 1.87 -1.37
N ARG A 108 10.58 1.17 -0.80
CA ARG A 108 11.58 0.41 -1.55
C ARG A 108 11.69 -1.01 -1.02
N ILE A 109 11.75 -1.96 -1.96
CA ILE A 109 12.03 -3.37 -1.70
C ILE A 109 13.09 -3.81 -2.72
N GLY A 110 14.34 -3.89 -2.30
CA GLY A 110 15.48 -4.14 -3.19
C GLY A 110 15.62 -3.01 -4.22
N GLN A 111 15.50 -3.35 -5.51
CA GLN A 111 15.52 -2.37 -6.61
C GLN A 111 14.14 -1.79 -6.95
N ASN A 112 13.08 -2.32 -6.33
CA ASN A 112 11.70 -1.95 -6.61
C ASN A 112 11.31 -0.71 -5.81
N VAL A 113 10.55 0.19 -6.44
CA VAL A 113 10.17 1.48 -5.86
C VAL A 113 8.69 1.74 -6.11
N PHE A 114 8.00 2.20 -5.07
CA PHE A 114 6.75 2.93 -5.16
C PHE A 114 6.93 4.26 -4.42
N SER A 115 6.74 5.37 -5.12
CA SER A 115 6.94 6.71 -4.54
C SER A 115 5.99 7.72 -5.17
N GLY A 116 5.58 8.75 -4.42
CA GLY A 116 4.72 9.81 -4.92
C GLY A 116 4.41 10.88 -3.88
N ASP A 117 3.45 11.73 -4.21
CA ASP A 117 3.20 12.97 -3.48
C ASP A 117 1.71 13.27 -3.23
N LEU A 118 0.89 12.20 -3.17
CA LEU A 118 -0.59 12.23 -3.14
C LEU A 118 -1.26 12.66 -4.46
N HIS A 119 -0.51 13.05 -5.48
CA HIS A 119 -1.05 13.39 -6.80
C HIS A 119 -0.41 12.58 -7.92
N GLU A 120 0.92 12.54 -7.97
CA GLU A 120 1.67 11.76 -8.94
C GLU A 120 2.43 10.63 -8.24
N TYR A 121 2.34 9.43 -8.81
CA TYR A 121 3.09 8.27 -8.34
C TYR A 121 3.93 7.65 -9.44
N THR A 122 5.08 7.11 -9.06
CA THR A 122 5.93 6.27 -9.89
C THR A 122 6.06 4.91 -9.26
N ILE A 123 5.87 3.88 -10.09
CA ILE A 123 6.05 2.47 -9.74
C ILE A 123 7.12 1.90 -10.66
N ARG A 124 8.11 1.23 -10.07
CA ARG A 124 9.07 0.36 -10.76
C ARG A 124 9.18 -0.93 -9.98
N ALA A 125 8.73 -2.04 -10.57
CA ALA A 125 8.82 -3.36 -9.98
C ALA A 125 9.36 -4.35 -11.02
N SER A 126 10.45 -5.04 -10.72
CA SER A 126 10.96 -6.16 -11.50
C SER A 126 11.08 -7.37 -10.58
N VAL A 127 10.20 -8.34 -10.80
CA VAL A 127 10.06 -9.53 -9.98
C VAL A 127 10.01 -10.74 -10.90
N GLU A 128 10.93 -11.68 -10.70
CA GLU A 128 11.12 -12.84 -11.58
C GLU A 128 11.20 -12.44 -13.07
N ASN A 129 10.23 -12.86 -13.88
CA ASN A 129 10.15 -12.59 -15.31
C ASN A 129 9.17 -11.46 -15.68
N ILE A 130 8.70 -10.68 -14.70
CA ILE A 130 7.76 -9.57 -14.90
C ILE A 130 8.42 -8.25 -14.49
N THR A 131 8.33 -7.25 -15.37
CA THR A 131 8.71 -5.87 -15.08
C THR A 131 7.51 -4.96 -15.30
N VAL A 132 7.19 -4.15 -14.30
CA VAL A 132 6.15 -3.12 -14.30
C VAL A 132 6.85 -1.77 -14.12
N GLU A 133 6.65 -0.87 -15.07
CA GLU A 133 6.97 0.54 -14.92
C GLU A 133 5.70 1.35 -15.20
N ALA A 134 5.20 2.05 -14.19
CA ALA A 134 3.96 2.80 -14.29
C ALA A 134 4.08 4.19 -13.66
N ARG A 135 3.29 5.11 -14.19
CA ARG A 135 3.02 6.41 -13.58
C ARG A 135 1.52 6.51 -13.35
N LEU A 136 1.13 6.94 -12.15
CA LEU A 136 -0.26 7.21 -11.81
C LEU A 136 -0.42 8.71 -11.58
N THR A 137 -1.48 9.30 -12.13
CA THR A 137 -1.82 10.71 -11.94
C THR A 137 -3.24 10.80 -11.39
N GLY A 138 -3.37 11.35 -10.19
CA GLY A 138 -4.64 11.54 -9.50
C GLY A 138 -5.59 12.40 -10.32
N GLN A 139 -6.77 11.87 -10.61
CA GLN A 139 -7.85 12.63 -11.27
C GLN A 139 -8.78 13.30 -10.26
N THR A 140 -8.63 12.98 -8.98
CA THR A 140 -9.39 13.49 -7.85
C THR A 140 -8.46 13.69 -6.66
N GLU A 141 -8.95 14.40 -5.65
CA GLU A 141 -8.26 14.52 -4.36
C GLU A 141 -8.09 13.15 -3.67
N PRO A 142 -7.04 12.97 -2.85
CA PRO A 142 -6.86 11.81 -1.99
C PRO A 142 -8.05 11.59 -1.05
N TRP A 143 -8.29 10.33 -0.67
CA TRP A 143 -9.42 9.95 0.17
C TRP A 143 -9.01 8.98 1.29
N ARG A 144 -9.59 9.16 2.48
CA ARG A 144 -9.47 8.24 3.63
C ARG A 144 -10.83 7.97 4.28
N PRO A 145 -11.08 6.78 4.85
CA PRO A 145 -12.32 6.45 5.55
C PRO A 145 -12.34 7.02 6.98
N GLY A 146 -12.50 8.33 7.13
CA GLY A 146 -12.47 8.99 8.44
C GLY A 146 -11.10 8.86 9.10
N SER A 147 -11.04 8.44 10.37
CA SER A 147 -9.77 8.20 11.06
C SER A 147 -9.18 6.80 10.85
N GLY A 148 -9.90 5.89 10.19
CA GLY A 148 -9.47 4.48 10.05
C GLY A 148 -9.73 3.62 11.28
N TYR A 149 -10.31 4.15 12.37
CA TYR A 149 -10.64 3.40 13.58
C TYR A 149 -12.15 3.10 13.69
N THR A 150 -12.46 2.03 14.43
CA THR A 150 -13.82 1.74 14.94
C THR A 150 -13.82 1.97 16.44
N MET A 151 -14.89 2.57 16.97
CA MET A 151 -15.07 2.85 18.40
C MET A 151 -16.38 2.29 18.92
#